data_AF-A0A7G4RHM3-F1
#
_entry.id   AF-A0A7G4RHM3-F1
#
_cell.length_a   1.000
_cell.length_b   1.000
_cell.length_c   1.000
_cell.angle_alpha   90.00
_cell.angle_beta   90.00
_cell.angle_gamma   90.00
#
_symmetry.space_group_name_H-M   'P 1'
#
loop_
_entity.id
_entity.type
_entity.pdbx_description
1 polymer ?
#
loop_
_entity_poly.entity_id
_entity_poly.type
_entity_poly.pdbx_seq_one_letter_code
_entity_poly.pdbx_strand_id
1 'polypeptide(L)'
;MIKNFSLSSLLLISSFIPGIAMADPTAYDINVYCPATQGPTAVTHFGNYIGGYGVEYVLSQTLQVYFRSNGSVQDVPANLINYFNDSVTYNSASGNIICSYQSNNPADPRFTVAYTVTNGMGGTVQAQSNNSISVRIPAGLRG
;
A
#
# COMPACT_ATOMS: atom_id res chain seq x y z
N MET A 1 -54.06 -9.81 -58.56
CA MET A 1 -52.59 -9.90 -58.47
C MET A 1 -52.16 -8.93 -57.37
N ILE A 2 -51.92 -9.45 -56.16
CA ILE A 2 -51.76 -8.64 -54.94
C ILE A 2 -50.27 -8.25 -54.82
N LYS A 3 -50.01 -6.95 -54.71
CA LYS A 3 -48.69 -6.35 -54.48
C LYS A 3 -48.27 -6.59 -53.03
N ASN A 4 -47.13 -7.24 -52.82
CA ASN A 4 -46.48 -7.30 -51.51
C ASN A 4 -45.33 -6.28 -51.48
N PHE A 5 -45.58 -5.13 -50.88
CA PHE A 5 -44.54 -4.21 -50.44
C PHE A 5 -43.93 -4.77 -49.14
N SER A 6 -42.67 -5.21 -49.21
CA SER A 6 -41.91 -5.56 -48.00
C SER A 6 -41.26 -4.29 -47.44
N LEU A 7 -41.81 -3.79 -46.33
CA LEU A 7 -41.13 -2.81 -45.48
C LEU A 7 -39.99 -3.51 -44.74
N SER A 8 -38.75 -3.21 -45.11
CA SER A 8 -37.57 -3.55 -44.30
C SER A 8 -37.00 -2.27 -43.71
N SER A 9 -37.55 -1.86 -42.57
CA SER A 9 -36.99 -0.81 -41.73
C SER A 9 -36.32 -1.41 -40.50
N LEU A 10 -35.23 -0.75 -40.09
CA LEU A 10 -34.61 -0.74 -38.77
C LEU A 10 -33.75 -1.95 -38.38
N LEU A 11 -32.43 -1.78 -38.50
CA LEU A 11 -31.41 -2.22 -37.53
C LEU A 11 -30.10 -1.47 -37.80
N LEU A 12 -30.17 -0.13 -37.73
CA LEU A 12 -28.99 0.77 -37.71
C LEU A 12 -28.85 1.44 -36.34
N ILE A 13 -29.30 0.78 -35.27
CA ILE A 13 -28.98 1.20 -33.91
C ILE A 13 -27.65 0.54 -33.57
N SER A 14 -26.59 1.28 -33.93
CA SER A 14 -25.28 1.18 -33.33
C SER A 14 -25.40 0.86 -31.84
N SER A 15 -24.97 -0.33 -31.45
CA SER A 15 -24.56 -0.62 -30.09
C SER A 15 -23.31 0.21 -29.79
N PHE A 16 -23.49 1.52 -29.61
CA PHE A 16 -22.65 2.28 -28.71
C PHE A 16 -22.94 1.70 -27.34
N ILE A 17 -22.26 0.61 -27.00
CA ILE A 17 -22.06 0.24 -25.61
C ILE A 17 -21.36 1.49 -25.06
N PRO A 18 -21.98 2.28 -24.17
CA PRO A 18 -21.21 3.30 -23.49
C PRO A 18 -20.17 2.51 -22.71
N GLY A 19 -18.94 2.50 -23.21
CA GLY A 19 -17.79 2.18 -22.38
C GLY A 19 -17.97 3.06 -21.16
N ILE A 20 -18.17 2.42 -20.02
CA ILE A 20 -18.41 3.08 -18.75
C ILE A 20 -17.22 4.01 -18.58
N ALA A 21 -17.41 5.30 -18.88
CA ALA A 21 -16.38 6.31 -18.74
C ALA A 21 -16.28 6.54 -17.24
N MET A 22 -15.54 5.66 -16.56
CA MET A 22 -15.15 5.86 -15.19
C MET A 22 -14.21 7.06 -15.22
N ALA A 23 -14.61 8.15 -14.58
CA ALA A 23 -13.73 9.31 -14.42
C ALA A 23 -12.41 8.81 -13.81
N ASP A 24 -11.29 9.27 -14.37
CA ASP A 24 -9.97 8.99 -13.79
C ASP A 24 -9.98 9.51 -12.35
N PRO A 25 -9.81 8.65 -11.33
CA PRO A 25 -9.84 9.10 -9.94
C PRO A 25 -8.74 10.14 -9.74
N THR A 26 -9.09 11.26 -9.11
CA THR A 26 -8.07 12.20 -8.62
C THR A 26 -7.15 11.45 -7.66
N ALA A 27 -5.84 11.45 -7.91
CA ALA A 27 -4.92 10.75 -7.03
C ALA A 27 -4.21 11.72 -6.09
N TYR A 28 -3.80 11.22 -4.93
CA TYR A 28 -2.85 11.89 -4.06
C TYR A 28 -1.66 10.98 -3.78
N ASP A 29 -0.50 11.59 -3.60
CA ASP A 29 0.73 10.86 -3.32
C ASP A 29 0.97 10.86 -1.80
N ILE A 30 1.36 9.69 -1.28
CA ILE A 30 1.87 9.52 0.08
C ILE A 30 3.33 9.08 0.03
N ASN A 31 4.13 9.54 0.98
CA ASN A 31 5.47 9.02 1.21
C ASN A 31 5.56 8.47 2.63
N VAL A 32 5.96 7.21 2.77
CA VAL A 32 6.03 6.54 4.05
C VAL A 32 7.46 6.11 4.33
N TYR A 33 7.92 6.37 5.54
CA TYR A 33 9.22 6.00 6.07
C TYR A 33 9.03 4.99 7.19
N CYS A 34 9.70 3.85 7.05
CA CYS A 34 9.69 2.79 8.04
C CYS A 34 10.38 3.24 9.34
N PRO A 35 9.95 2.72 10.50
CA PRO A 35 10.67 2.96 11.75
C PRO A 35 12.11 2.43 11.65
N ALA A 36 13.06 3.15 12.23
CA ALA A 36 14.43 2.67 12.33
C ALA A 36 14.55 1.54 13.37
N THR A 37 15.70 0.88 13.43
CA THR A 37 16.04 -0.09 14.50
C THR A 37 16.82 0.55 15.65
N GLN A 38 17.23 1.82 15.49
CA GLN A 38 18.01 2.58 16.46
C GLN A 38 17.53 4.03 16.48
N GLY A 39 17.75 4.72 17.62
CA GLY A 39 17.36 6.11 17.80
C GLY A 39 15.96 6.29 18.44
N PRO A 40 15.43 7.52 18.46
CA PRO A 40 14.26 7.90 19.27
C PRO A 40 12.93 7.28 18.81
N THR A 41 12.86 6.75 17.59
CA THR A 41 11.66 6.10 17.02
C THR A 41 11.93 4.64 16.62
N ALA A 42 12.87 4.00 17.31
CA ALA A 42 13.27 2.63 17.02
C ALA A 42 12.11 1.63 17.21
N VAL A 43 12.07 0.61 16.36
CA VAL A 43 11.28 -0.59 16.65
C VAL A 43 11.74 -1.23 17.96
N THR A 44 10.78 -1.70 18.75
CA THR A 44 11.00 -2.32 20.06
C THR A 44 10.35 -3.69 20.09
N HIS A 45 11.04 -4.67 20.67
CA HIS A 45 10.50 -6.00 20.91
C HIS A 45 9.72 -6.03 22.22
N PHE A 46 8.39 -6.21 22.16
CA PHE A 46 7.48 -6.22 23.31
C PHE A 46 7.18 -7.64 23.85
N GLY A 47 7.92 -8.64 23.39
CA GLY A 47 7.80 -10.03 23.82
C GLY A 47 6.95 -10.86 22.86
N ASN A 48 5.73 -10.43 22.57
CA ASN A 48 4.81 -11.12 21.64
C ASN A 48 4.66 -10.41 20.29
N TYR A 49 5.21 -9.21 20.14
CA TYR A 49 5.26 -8.48 18.87
C TYR A 49 6.42 -7.48 18.88
N ILE A 50 6.75 -6.98 17.71
CA ILE A 50 7.70 -5.89 17.48
C ILE A 50 6.91 -4.70 16.93
N GLY A 51 7.17 -3.50 17.42
CA GLY A 51 6.48 -2.31 16.94
C GLY A 51 7.26 -1.03 17.16
N GLY A 52 6.92 0.01 16.40
CA GLY A 52 7.62 1.29 16.43
C GLY A 52 6.92 2.34 15.56
N TYR A 53 7.35 3.59 15.70
CA TYR A 53 6.76 4.70 14.95
C TYR A 53 7.58 5.01 13.70
N GLY A 54 6.91 4.95 12.55
CA GLY A 54 7.40 5.51 11.30
C GLY A 54 6.76 6.86 11.02
N VAL A 55 6.93 7.36 9.81
CA VAL A 55 6.39 8.65 9.39
C VAL A 55 5.67 8.50 8.05
N GLU A 56 4.47 9.06 7.96
CA GLU A 56 3.73 9.24 6.72
C GLU A 56 3.67 10.73 6.37
N TYR A 57 3.96 11.04 5.12
CA TYR A 57 3.76 12.36 4.53
C TYR A 57 2.62 12.28 3.54
N VAL A 58 1.56 13.03 3.80
CA VAL A 58 0.33 13.06 2.97
C VAL A 58 -0.17 14.49 2.90
N LEU A 59 -0.44 15.00 1.69
CA LEU A 59 -1.01 16.34 1.47
C LEU A 59 -0.30 17.46 2.27
N SER A 60 1.05 17.44 2.28
CA SER A 60 1.89 18.37 3.03
C SER A 60 1.79 18.29 4.56
N GLN A 61 1.16 17.25 5.10
CA GLN A 61 1.14 16.94 6.52
C GLN A 61 2.15 15.82 6.83
N THR A 62 2.75 15.89 8.01
CA THR A 62 3.64 14.85 8.54
C THR A 62 2.93 14.18 9.71
N LEU A 63 2.70 12.88 9.61
CA LEU A 63 1.99 12.08 10.60
C LEU A 63 2.90 10.98 11.14
N GLN A 64 2.91 10.79 12.46
CA GLN A 64 3.51 9.61 13.05
C GLN A 64 2.53 8.44 12.91
N VAL A 65 3.01 7.33 12.38
CA VAL A 65 2.20 6.13 12.16
C VAL A 65 2.85 4.93 12.86
N TYR A 66 2.02 4.12 13.51
CA TYR A 66 2.51 2.98 14.28
C TYR A 66 2.55 1.73 13.42
N PHE A 67 3.73 1.13 13.34
CA PHE A 67 3.94 -0.15 12.68
C PHE A 67 3.99 -1.27 13.70
N ARG A 68 3.40 -2.41 13.34
CA ARG A 68 3.37 -3.59 14.21
C ARG A 68 3.61 -4.87 13.43
N SER A 69 4.39 -5.79 13.98
CA SER A 69 4.57 -7.12 13.43
C SER A 69 3.28 -7.93 13.53
N ASN A 70 2.98 -8.67 12.48
CA ASN A 70 1.95 -9.71 12.48
C ASN A 70 2.61 -11.09 12.52
N GLY A 71 2.03 -12.04 13.24
CA GLY A 71 2.57 -13.40 13.38
C GLY A 71 3.53 -13.58 14.57
N SER A 72 4.24 -14.71 14.59
CA SER A 72 5.17 -15.06 15.67
C SER A 72 6.49 -14.32 15.49
N VAL A 73 6.92 -13.60 16.53
CA VAL A 73 8.25 -12.98 16.63
C VAL A 73 9.14 -13.69 17.66
N GLN A 74 8.76 -14.89 18.12
CA GLN A 74 9.42 -15.53 19.28
C GLN A 74 10.89 -15.88 19.07
N ASP A 75 11.31 -16.06 17.82
CA ASP A 75 12.70 -16.36 17.47
C ASP A 75 13.54 -15.08 17.24
N VAL A 76 12.92 -13.90 17.29
CA VAL A 76 13.61 -12.61 17.13
C VAL A 76 14.21 -12.20 18.48
N PRO A 77 15.51 -11.87 18.56
CA PRO A 77 16.12 -11.42 19.80
C PRO A 77 15.50 -10.10 20.28
N ALA A 78 15.44 -9.93 21.61
CA ALA A 78 14.94 -8.68 22.20
C ALA A 78 15.82 -7.46 21.86
N ASN A 79 17.12 -7.69 21.65
CA ASN A 79 18.05 -6.66 21.20
C ASN A 79 18.07 -6.59 19.66
N LEU A 80 17.58 -5.48 19.12
CA LEU A 80 17.45 -5.26 17.67
C LEU A 80 18.58 -4.41 17.08
N ILE A 81 19.66 -4.13 17.82
CA ILE A 81 20.74 -3.21 17.37
C ILE A 81 21.40 -3.65 16.05
N ASN A 82 21.45 -4.95 15.81
CA ASN A 82 22.07 -5.56 14.62
C ASN A 82 21.15 -5.59 13.40
N TYR A 83 19.88 -5.21 13.59
CA TYR A 83 18.91 -5.18 12.51
C TYR A 83 18.95 -3.86 11.77
N PHE A 84 18.58 -3.89 10.49
CA PHE A 84 18.41 -2.73 9.63
C PHE A 84 17.25 -2.94 8.67
N ASN A 85 16.73 -1.83 8.11
CA ASN A 85 15.71 -1.87 7.07
C ASN A 85 16.28 -2.51 5.80
N ASP A 86 15.68 -3.62 5.39
CA ASP A 86 16.08 -4.34 4.20
C ASP A 86 15.23 -3.91 2.99
N SER A 87 13.91 -3.93 3.17
CA SER A 87 12.97 -3.61 2.11
C SER A 87 11.68 -3.04 2.69
N VAL A 88 11.02 -2.20 1.92
CA VAL A 88 9.63 -1.79 2.15
C VAL A 88 8.81 -2.41 1.04
N THR A 89 7.57 -2.81 1.28
CA THR A 89 6.64 -3.25 0.23
C THR A 89 5.26 -2.67 0.49
N TYR A 90 4.46 -2.58 -0.56
CA TYR A 90 3.08 -2.13 -0.46
C TYR A 90 2.15 -3.16 -1.09
N ASN A 91 1.15 -3.60 -0.33
CA ASN A 91 0.12 -4.50 -0.78
C ASN A 91 -1.11 -3.68 -1.18
N SER A 92 -1.34 -3.53 -2.48
CA SER A 92 -2.46 -2.75 -3.02
C SER A 92 -3.83 -3.35 -2.74
N ALA A 93 -3.93 -4.65 -2.47
CA ALA A 93 -5.19 -5.31 -2.15
C ALA A 93 -5.66 -5.01 -0.72
N SER A 94 -4.72 -4.80 0.22
CA SER A 94 -5.04 -4.54 1.63
C SER A 94 -4.70 -3.12 2.09
N GLY A 95 -3.96 -2.35 1.28
CA GLY A 95 -3.42 -1.05 1.68
C GLY A 95 -2.30 -1.11 2.72
N ASN A 96 -1.62 -2.26 2.86
CA ASN A 96 -0.58 -2.42 3.86
C ASN A 96 0.76 -1.97 3.31
N ILE A 97 1.47 -1.15 4.08
CA ILE A 97 2.90 -0.91 3.93
C ILE A 97 3.62 -1.82 4.91
N ILE A 98 4.54 -2.62 4.39
CA ILE A 98 5.24 -3.66 5.14
C ILE A 98 6.73 -3.36 5.09
N CYS A 99 7.33 -3.13 6.24
CA CYS A 99 8.75 -2.91 6.42
C CYS A 99 9.41 -4.21 6.87
N SER A 100 10.37 -4.70 6.08
CA SER A 100 11.15 -5.90 6.38
C SER A 100 12.50 -5.52 6.98
N TYR A 101 12.92 -6.29 7.98
CA TYR A 101 14.17 -6.09 8.68
C TYR A 101 15.02 -7.35 8.62
N GLN A 102 16.32 -7.14 8.46
CA GLN A 102 17.32 -8.19 8.45
C GLN A 102 18.42 -7.86 9.46
N SER A 103 18.92 -8.89 10.14
CA SER A 103 20.10 -8.79 11.01
C SER A 103 21.38 -8.96 10.19
N ASN A 104 22.44 -8.26 10.58
CA ASN A 104 23.79 -8.55 10.09
C ASN A 104 24.35 -9.88 10.62
N ASN A 105 23.73 -10.47 11.64
CA ASN A 105 24.02 -11.80 12.13
C ASN A 105 23.14 -12.83 11.40
N PRO A 106 23.73 -13.76 10.62
CA PRO A 106 22.98 -14.71 9.80
C PRO A 106 22.17 -15.74 10.61
N ALA A 107 22.43 -15.89 11.91
CA ALA A 107 21.66 -16.77 12.77
C ALA A 107 20.32 -16.16 13.20
N ASP A 108 20.18 -14.84 13.15
CA ASP A 108 18.97 -14.17 13.62
C ASP A 108 17.90 -14.16 12.51
N PRO A 109 16.64 -14.49 12.82
CA PRO A 109 15.57 -14.52 11.82
C PRO A 109 15.18 -13.10 11.38
N ARG A 110 14.65 -13.01 10.16
CA ARG A 110 14.04 -11.78 9.63
C ARG A 110 12.69 -11.54 10.29
N PHE A 111 12.30 -10.27 10.40
CA PHE A 111 10.95 -9.92 10.82
C PHE A 111 10.38 -8.81 9.95
N THR A 112 9.06 -8.65 10.02
CA THR A 112 8.35 -7.58 9.32
C THR A 112 7.43 -6.86 10.29
N VAL A 113 7.25 -5.56 10.08
CA VAL A 113 6.20 -4.75 10.71
C VAL A 113 5.36 -4.12 9.62
N ALA A 114 4.07 -3.96 9.87
CA ALA A 114 3.14 -3.42 8.89
C ALA A 114 2.31 -2.28 9.49
N TYR A 115 1.90 -1.38 8.61
CA TYR A 115 0.95 -0.30 8.85
C TYR A 115 -0.07 -0.30 7.71
N THR A 116 -1.35 -0.18 8.03
CA THR A 116 -2.43 -0.10 7.03
C THR A 116 -2.77 1.36 6.76
N VAL A 117 -2.55 1.79 5.52
CA VAL A 117 -2.86 3.15 5.06
C VAL A 117 -4.38 3.30 4.95
N THR A 118 -4.93 4.36 5.54
CA THR A 118 -6.35 4.70 5.41
C THR A 118 -6.69 5.01 3.96
N ASN A 119 -7.74 4.37 3.42
CA ASN A 119 -8.10 4.41 1.99
C ASN A 119 -6.97 3.96 1.05
N GLY A 120 -6.00 3.22 1.57
CA GLY A 120 -4.81 2.84 0.83
C GLY A 120 -5.01 1.68 -0.14
N MET A 121 -6.21 1.25 -0.49
CA MET A 121 -6.41 0.14 -1.44
C MET A 121 -6.36 0.64 -2.89
N GLY A 122 -5.86 -0.20 -3.81
CA GLY A 122 -5.79 0.13 -5.24
C GLY A 122 -4.74 1.16 -5.61
N GLY A 123 -3.86 1.54 -4.68
CA GLY A 123 -2.74 2.44 -4.95
C GLY A 123 -1.67 1.82 -5.85
N THR A 124 -0.77 2.68 -6.32
CA THR A 124 0.35 2.30 -7.20
C THR A 124 1.66 2.85 -6.65
N VAL A 125 2.66 2.00 -6.50
CA VAL A 125 4.02 2.41 -6.08
C VAL A 125 4.63 3.33 -7.13
N GLN A 126 5.09 4.50 -6.71
CA GLN A 126 5.77 5.49 -7.57
C GLN A 126 7.29 5.41 -7.43
N ALA A 127 7.77 5.27 -6.19
CA ALA A 127 9.19 5.18 -5.86
C ALA A 127 9.37 4.35 -4.59
N GLN A 128 10.56 3.78 -4.41
CA GLN A 128 10.82 2.87 -3.30
C GLN A 128 12.32 2.84 -2.99
N SER A 129 12.64 2.68 -1.72
CA SER A 129 13.97 2.40 -1.19
C SER A 129 13.88 1.31 -0.13
N ASN A 130 15.00 1.02 0.54
CA ASN A 130 15.04 0.02 1.61
C ASN A 130 14.24 0.46 2.85
N ASN A 131 14.05 1.77 3.08
CA ASN A 131 13.38 2.31 4.27
C ASN A 131 12.22 3.26 3.97
N SER A 132 11.92 3.53 2.70
CA SER A 132 10.82 4.40 2.31
C SER A 132 10.09 3.90 1.07
N ILE A 133 8.82 4.31 0.94
CA ILE A 133 8.01 4.03 -0.23
C ILE A 133 7.10 5.22 -0.54
N SER A 134 6.98 5.54 -1.82
CA SER A 134 6.04 6.52 -2.35
C SER A 134 4.92 5.79 -3.07
N VAL A 135 3.67 6.06 -2.69
CA VAL A 135 2.49 5.41 -3.26
C VAL A 135 1.50 6.47 -3.70
N ARG A 136 0.99 6.32 -4.92
CA ARG A 136 -0.13 7.11 -5.45
C ARG A 136 -1.43 6.41 -5.14
N ILE A 137 -2.29 7.04 -4.36
CA ILE A 137 -3.59 6.50 -3.96
C ILE A 137 -4.70 7.12 -4.82
N PRO A 138 -5.54 6.32 -5.51
CA PRO A 138 -6.70 6.84 -6.22
C PRO A 138 -7.77 7.30 -5.23
N ALA A 139 -8.25 8.54 -5.37
CA ALA A 139 -9.40 9.07 -4.66
C ALA A 139 -10.52 9.37 -5.65
N GLY A 140 -11.69 8.77 -5.43
CA GLY A 140 -12.88 9.13 -6.21
C GLY A 140 -13.39 10.50 -5.78
N LEU A 141 -13.50 11.46 -6.71
CA LEU A 141 -14.49 12.51 -6.56
C LEU A 141 -15.85 11.83 -6.80
N ARG A 142 -16.76 11.88 -5.83
CA ARG A 142 -18.18 11.61 -6.13
C ARG A 142 -18.60 12.66 -7.16
N GLY A 143 -18.75 12.24 -8.42
CA GLY A 143 -19.42 13.01 -9.45
C GLY A 143 -20.90 13.13 -9.18
#